data_AF-A0A7W1KV32-F1
#
_entry.id   AF-A0A7W1KV32-F1
#
_cell.length_a   1.000
_cell.length_b   1.000
_cell.length_c   1.000
_cell.angle_alpha   90.00
_cell.angle_beta   90.00
_cell.angle_gamma   90.00
#
_symmetry.space_group_name_H-M   'P 1'
#
loop_
_entity.id
_entity.type
_entity.pdbx_description
1 polymer ?
#
loop_
_entity_poly.entity_id
_entity_poly.type
_entity_poly.pdbx_seq_one_letter_code
_entity_poly.pdbx_strand_id
1 'polypeptide(L)'
;MATRRTAIILDRSVNGRFLAGVVAGLAALGFAAWALGGGRAGWLQTWMVIFSSLIISALPFVALGAVAASIVAVFVPMSAIERIGRLPRPLQLPVAAVAGVGFPICECGSVPLARRLMLRGVPPGAAITFMLAAPVVNPVVMASTFVAYRGRGSTLLMVGGRVMLGASIAMAVGWVLGRKMPEELLRESGEPERAPVDFGRPESRWGRFFGHVVGDFTFMAKYLIAGAVVAAVVQTFLPQRIVQG
;
A
#
# COMPACT_ATOMS: atom_id res chain seq x y z
N MET A 1 -11.32 13.66 -38.53
CA MET A 1 -12.17 14.79 -38.09
C MET A 1 -13.42 14.20 -37.47
N ALA A 2 -13.75 14.58 -36.23
CA ALA A 2 -15.00 14.38 -35.48
C ALA A 2 -15.67 12.99 -35.57
N THR A 3 -15.62 12.16 -34.52
CA THR A 3 -16.64 12.22 -33.47
C THR A 3 -16.06 11.89 -32.09
N ARG A 4 -15.76 12.96 -31.35
CA ARG A 4 -15.62 12.97 -29.89
C ARG A 4 -17.01 12.78 -29.26
N ARG A 5 -17.01 12.27 -28.01
CA ARG A 5 -18.10 12.28 -27.00
C ARG A 5 -18.82 10.94 -26.76
N THR A 6 -18.17 9.98 -26.06
CA THR A 6 -18.92 9.02 -25.21
C THR A 6 -18.11 8.23 -24.18
N ALA A 7 -16.79 8.47 -24.01
CA ALA A 7 -15.96 7.67 -23.10
C ALA A 7 -15.41 8.47 -21.91
N ILE A 8 -16.26 9.28 -21.26
CA ILE A 8 -15.89 10.05 -20.04
C ILE A 8 -17.06 10.03 -19.06
N ILE A 9 -17.58 8.87 -18.66
CA ILE A 9 -18.62 8.80 -17.59
C ILE A 9 -18.37 7.69 -16.56
N LEU A 10 -17.54 6.67 -16.81
CA LEU A 10 -17.35 5.56 -15.85
C LEU A 10 -15.90 5.36 -15.40
N ASP A 11 -15.32 6.37 -14.74
CA ASP A 11 -14.27 6.10 -13.72
C ASP A 11 -14.09 7.23 -12.68
N ARG A 12 -14.82 8.35 -12.81
CA ARG A 12 -14.89 9.37 -11.75
C ARG A 12 -15.93 9.05 -10.67
N SER A 13 -16.84 8.12 -10.95
CA SER A 13 -17.99 7.83 -10.07
C SER A 13 -17.69 6.86 -8.93
N VAL A 14 -16.66 6.00 -9.06
CA VAL A 14 -16.31 5.05 -7.99
C VAL A 14 -15.53 5.74 -6.88
N ASN A 15 -14.56 6.61 -7.21
CA ASN A 15 -13.86 7.43 -6.20
C ASN A 15 -14.79 8.45 -5.53
N GLY A 16 -15.68 9.10 -6.28
CA GLY A 16 -16.60 10.09 -5.70
C GLY A 16 -17.68 9.46 -4.82
N ARG A 17 -18.31 8.37 -5.25
CA ARG A 17 -19.40 7.72 -4.50
C ARG A 17 -18.90 6.87 -3.34
N PHE A 18 -17.72 6.26 -3.46
CA PHE A 18 -17.10 5.55 -2.33
C PHE A 18 -16.60 6.54 -1.27
N LEU A 19 -15.89 7.60 -1.67
CA LEU A 19 -15.45 8.64 -0.75
C LEU A 19 -16.64 9.38 -0.13
N ALA A 20 -17.67 9.71 -0.91
CA ALA A 20 -18.91 10.29 -0.39
C ALA A 20 -19.67 9.32 0.52
N GLY A 21 -19.66 8.01 0.23
CA GLY A 21 -20.27 6.99 1.08
C GLY A 21 -19.53 6.81 2.41
N VAL A 22 -18.20 6.84 2.39
CA VAL A 22 -17.37 6.83 3.60
C VAL A 22 -17.59 8.11 4.39
N VAL A 23 -17.55 9.28 3.75
CA VAL A 23 -17.78 10.57 4.39
C VAL A 23 -19.21 10.67 4.96
N ALA A 24 -20.22 10.23 4.22
CA ALA A 24 -21.61 10.21 4.68
C ALA A 24 -21.81 9.21 5.82
N GLY A 25 -21.16 8.04 5.76
CA GLY A 25 -21.17 7.06 6.85
C GLY A 25 -20.51 7.62 8.12
N LEU A 26 -19.36 8.29 7.99
CA LEU A 26 -18.67 8.94 9.10
C LEU A 26 -19.45 10.14 9.66
N ALA A 27 -20.11 10.91 8.79
CA ALA A 27 -20.97 12.02 9.19
C ALA A 27 -22.25 11.53 9.89
N ALA A 28 -22.86 10.44 9.41
CA ALA A 28 -24.03 9.82 10.04
C ALA A 28 -23.67 9.22 11.40
N LEU A 29 -22.51 8.57 11.51
CA LEU A 29 -22.00 8.06 12.79
C LEU A 29 -21.66 9.21 13.76
N GLY A 30 -21.03 10.28 13.28
CA GLY A 30 -20.75 11.47 14.07
C GLY A 30 -22.01 12.20 14.53
N PHE A 31 -23.03 12.29 13.67
CA PHE A 31 -24.33 12.88 13.99
C PHE A 31 -25.13 12.02 14.97
N ALA A 32 -25.16 10.70 14.77
CA ALA A 32 -25.82 9.76 15.69
C ALA A 32 -25.17 9.80 17.08
N ALA A 33 -23.84 9.87 17.16
CA ALA A 33 -23.13 9.98 18.42
C ALA A 33 -23.27 11.37 19.09
N TRP A 34 -23.36 12.44 18.30
CA TRP A 34 -23.71 13.77 18.80
C TRP A 34 -25.14 13.81 19.37
N ALA A 35 -26.09 13.17 18.68
CA ALA A 35 -27.48 13.08 19.10
C ALA A 35 -27.69 12.20 20.35
N LEU A 36 -26.83 11.20 20.59
CA LEU A 36 -26.93 10.27 21.72
C LEU A 36 -26.20 10.72 23.01
N GLY A 37 -25.84 12.00 23.15
CA GLY A 37 -25.49 12.59 24.46
C GLY A 37 -24.00 12.70 24.81
N GLY A 38 -23.12 12.96 23.83
CA GLY A 38 -21.70 13.22 24.08
C GLY A 38 -21.41 14.63 24.59
N GLY A 39 -21.12 14.76 25.90
CA GLY A 39 -20.67 15.99 26.55
C GLY A 39 -19.56 16.73 25.77
N ARG A 40 -19.77 18.03 25.59
CA ARG A 40 -19.02 18.95 24.72
C ARG A 40 -17.60 19.23 25.24
N ALA A 41 -16.66 18.28 25.12
CA ALA A 41 -15.20 18.51 25.10
C ALA A 41 -14.40 17.20 24.91
N GLY A 42 -14.85 16.09 25.49
CA GLY A 42 -14.05 14.86 25.57
C GLY A 42 -13.80 14.16 24.23
N TRP A 43 -14.80 14.15 23.34
CA TRP A 43 -14.69 13.44 22.05
C TRP A 43 -13.68 14.10 21.08
N LEU A 44 -13.56 15.43 21.11
CA LEU A 44 -12.55 16.15 20.32
C LEU A 44 -11.14 15.85 20.82
N GLN A 45 -10.95 15.78 22.13
CA GLN A 45 -9.66 15.41 22.72
C GLN A 45 -9.28 13.98 22.35
N THR A 46 -10.21 13.02 22.45
CA THR A 46 -9.96 11.63 22.04
C THR A 46 -9.61 11.53 20.57
N TRP A 47 -10.36 12.20 19.69
CA TRP A 47 -10.09 12.20 18.25
C TRP A 47 -8.71 12.80 17.94
N MET A 48 -8.36 13.96 18.52
CA MET A 48 -7.07 14.60 18.30
C MET A 48 -5.90 13.74 18.81
N VAL A 49 -6.05 13.07 19.95
CA VAL A 49 -5.03 12.16 20.49
C VAL A 49 -4.82 10.95 19.60
N ILE A 50 -5.91 10.29 19.17
CA ILE A 50 -5.82 9.12 18.29
C ILE A 50 -5.22 9.51 16.93
N PHE A 51 -5.73 10.57 16.31
CA PHE A 51 -5.21 11.06 15.03
C PHE A 51 -3.72 11.41 15.13
N SER A 52 -3.32 12.19 16.13
CA SER A 52 -1.92 12.58 16.32
C SER A 52 -1.03 11.36 16.57
N SER A 53 -1.49 10.40 17.38
CA SER A 53 -0.79 9.15 17.64
C SER A 53 -0.56 8.33 16.35
N LEU A 54 -1.58 8.20 15.51
CA LEU A 54 -1.48 7.50 14.22
C LEU A 54 -0.50 8.19 13.27
N ILE A 55 -0.57 9.52 13.18
CA ILE A 55 0.33 10.29 12.32
C ILE A 55 1.78 10.20 12.80
N ILE A 56 2.03 10.46 14.09
CA ILE A 56 3.39 10.45 14.66
C ILE A 56 4.01 9.05 14.57
N SER A 57 3.21 8.00 14.76
CA SER A 57 3.69 6.63 14.65
C SER A 57 3.92 6.21 13.20
N ALA A 58 3.03 6.55 12.25
CA ALA A 58 3.10 6.05 10.88
C ALA A 58 4.04 6.84 9.96
N LEU A 59 4.16 8.17 10.14
CA LEU A 59 5.05 9.02 9.34
C LEU A 59 6.51 8.51 9.25
N PRO A 60 7.19 8.10 10.35
CA PRO A 60 8.56 7.59 10.25
C PRO A 60 8.62 6.31 9.42
N PHE A 61 7.63 5.42 9.52
CA PHE A 61 7.60 4.20 8.70
C PHE A 61 7.35 4.50 7.21
N VAL A 62 6.50 5.48 6.89
CA VAL A 62 6.28 5.93 5.51
C VAL A 62 7.55 6.55 4.92
N ALA A 63 8.25 7.40 5.69
CA ALA A 63 9.52 7.99 5.26
C ALA A 63 10.58 6.90 5.01
N LEU A 64 10.71 5.94 5.92
CA LEU A 64 11.60 4.79 5.75
C LEU A 64 11.23 3.96 4.52
N GLY A 65 9.93 3.74 4.26
CA GLY A 65 9.44 3.06 3.07
C GLY A 65 9.81 3.79 1.77
N ALA A 66 9.67 5.11 1.73
CA ALA A 66 10.04 5.94 0.57
C ALA A 66 11.55 5.95 0.31
N VAL A 67 12.36 5.98 1.38
CA VAL A 67 13.82 5.84 1.31
C VAL A 67 14.20 4.46 0.77
N ALA A 68 13.63 3.40 1.34
CA ALA A 68 13.88 2.03 0.89
C ALA A 68 13.48 1.86 -0.59
N ALA A 69 12.29 2.30 -0.99
CA ALA A 69 11.84 2.25 -2.39
C ALA A 69 12.76 3.03 -3.34
N SER A 70 13.41 4.10 -2.86
CA SER A 70 14.38 4.88 -3.63
C SER A 70 15.75 4.22 -3.71
N ILE A 71 16.20 3.55 -2.65
CA ILE A 71 17.38 2.69 -2.68
C ILE A 71 17.16 1.56 -3.68
N VAL A 72 16.03 0.85 -3.60
CA VAL A 72 15.71 -0.25 -4.54
C VAL A 72 15.63 0.28 -5.97
N ALA A 73 15.03 1.45 -6.20
CA ALA A 73 15.03 2.05 -7.53
C ALA A 73 16.45 2.37 -8.03
N VAL A 74 17.35 2.89 -7.19
CA VAL A 74 18.71 3.26 -7.62
C VAL A 74 19.63 2.04 -7.75
N PHE A 75 19.52 1.07 -6.85
CA PHE A 75 20.43 -0.07 -6.74
C PHE A 75 19.97 -1.32 -7.50
N VAL A 76 18.68 -1.48 -7.82
CA VAL A 76 18.23 -2.63 -8.63
C VAL A 76 18.44 -2.31 -10.12
N PRO A 77 19.34 -3.03 -10.81
CA PRO A 77 19.63 -2.80 -12.22
C PRO A 77 18.44 -3.24 -13.08
N MET A 78 18.24 -2.55 -14.20
CA MET A 78 17.18 -2.87 -15.17
C MET A 78 17.28 -4.31 -15.69
N SER A 79 18.48 -4.89 -15.75
CA SER A 79 18.72 -6.28 -16.15
C SER A 79 18.05 -7.31 -15.23
N ALA A 80 17.94 -7.03 -13.92
CA ALA A 80 17.22 -7.90 -12.98
C ALA A 80 15.71 -7.85 -13.23
N ILE A 81 15.19 -6.67 -13.54
CA ILE A 81 13.76 -6.43 -13.81
C ILE A 81 13.36 -7.07 -15.15
N GLU A 82 14.16 -6.89 -16.19
CA GLU A 82 13.96 -7.53 -17.50
C GLU A 82 13.99 -9.06 -17.39
N ARG A 83 14.90 -9.61 -16.56
CA ARG A 83 14.97 -11.05 -16.34
C ARG A 83 13.69 -11.58 -15.73
N ILE A 84 13.05 -10.84 -14.81
CA ILE A 84 11.74 -11.19 -14.25
C ILE A 84 10.65 -11.09 -15.33
N GLY A 85 10.66 -10.04 -16.14
CA GLY A 85 9.69 -9.85 -17.24
C GLY A 85 9.77 -10.94 -18.32
N ARG A 86 10.95 -11.51 -18.56
CA ARG A 86 11.16 -12.59 -19.54
C ARG A 86 10.76 -13.98 -19.05
N LEU A 87 10.47 -14.16 -17.75
CA LEU A 87 10.01 -15.45 -17.23
C LEU A 87 8.61 -15.79 -17.73
N PRO A 88 8.25 -17.07 -17.88
CA PRO A 88 6.88 -17.45 -18.18
C PRO A 88 5.95 -17.00 -17.05
N ARG A 89 4.74 -16.52 -17.39
CA ARG A 89 3.73 -16.00 -16.43
C ARG A 89 3.56 -16.81 -15.13
N PRO A 90 3.46 -18.15 -15.12
CA PRO A 90 3.34 -18.91 -13.87
C PRO A 90 4.56 -18.84 -12.96
N LEU A 91 5.74 -18.54 -13.51
CA LEU A 91 6.99 -18.44 -12.75
C LEU A 91 7.28 -17.02 -12.27
N GLN A 92 6.64 -16.00 -12.87
CA GLN A 92 6.78 -14.60 -12.45
C GLN A 92 6.22 -14.37 -11.04
N LEU A 93 5.07 -14.97 -10.72
CA LEU A 93 4.41 -14.84 -9.42
C LEU A 93 5.22 -15.40 -8.23
N PRO A 94 5.70 -16.66 -8.25
CA PRO A 94 6.50 -17.18 -7.15
C PRO A 94 7.83 -16.43 -7.02
N VAL A 95 8.44 -16.02 -8.14
CA VAL A 95 9.66 -15.19 -8.10
C VAL A 95 9.38 -13.83 -7.45
N ALA A 96 8.26 -13.20 -7.79
CA ALA A 96 7.84 -11.95 -7.16
C ALA A 96 7.51 -12.13 -5.66
N ALA A 97 6.88 -13.24 -5.27
CA ALA A 97 6.59 -13.53 -3.87
C ALA A 97 7.87 -13.72 -3.05
N VAL A 98 8.83 -14.50 -3.57
CA VAL A 98 10.12 -14.75 -2.92
C VAL A 98 11.00 -13.50 -2.90
N ALA A 99 10.93 -12.64 -3.92
CA ALA A 99 11.62 -11.35 -3.92
C ALA A 99 11.26 -10.51 -2.68
N GLY A 100 10.02 -10.64 -2.17
CA GLY A 100 9.58 -10.02 -0.92
C GLY A 100 10.44 -10.35 0.30
N VAL A 101 11.08 -11.53 0.35
CA VAL A 101 11.97 -11.93 1.46
C VAL A 101 13.20 -11.03 1.52
N GLY A 102 13.72 -10.64 0.36
CA GLY A 102 14.89 -9.76 0.25
C GLY A 102 14.59 -8.28 0.53
N PHE A 103 13.32 -7.91 0.59
CA PHE A 103 12.88 -6.53 0.83
C PHE A 103 12.01 -6.49 2.09
N PRO A 104 12.61 -6.31 3.30
CA PRO A 104 11.89 -6.25 4.56
C PRO A 104 11.13 -4.92 4.70
N ILE A 105 10.11 -4.73 3.86
CA ILE A 105 9.30 -3.53 3.76
C ILE A 105 7.95 -3.80 4.42
N CYS A 106 7.41 -2.82 5.12
CA CYS A 106 6.07 -2.87 5.70
C CYS A 106 4.99 -2.56 4.64
N GLU A 107 3.72 -2.79 4.95
CA GLU A 107 2.61 -2.51 4.01
C GLU A 107 2.63 -1.05 3.49
N CYS A 108 3.12 -0.11 4.29
CA CYS A 108 3.24 1.30 3.91
C CYS A 108 4.24 1.54 2.77
N GLY A 109 5.26 0.69 2.62
CA GLY A 109 6.31 0.84 1.61
C GLY A 109 6.17 -0.10 0.42
N SER A 110 5.36 -1.16 0.51
CA SER A 110 5.23 -2.13 -0.59
C SER A 110 4.48 -1.54 -1.79
N VAL A 111 3.53 -0.63 -1.54
CA VAL A 111 2.75 0.06 -2.58
C VAL A 111 3.60 0.94 -3.50
N PRO A 112 4.40 1.93 -3.00
CA PRO A 112 5.23 2.76 -3.88
C PRO A 112 6.29 1.93 -4.61
N LEU A 113 6.82 0.88 -3.97
CA LEU A 113 7.79 0.00 -4.62
C LEU A 113 7.14 -0.81 -5.76
N ALA A 114 5.97 -1.41 -5.53
CA ALA A 114 5.24 -2.12 -6.57
C ALA A 114 4.90 -1.21 -7.76
N ARG A 115 4.46 0.03 -7.49
CA ARG A 115 4.22 1.04 -8.54
C ARG A 115 5.48 1.30 -9.36
N ARG A 116 6.64 1.47 -8.72
CA ARG A 116 7.93 1.68 -9.43
C ARG A 116 8.34 0.47 -10.26
N LEU A 117 8.12 -0.75 -9.77
CA LEU A 117 8.36 -1.97 -10.51
C LEU A 117 7.48 -2.03 -11.77
N MET A 118 6.20 -1.68 -11.66
CA MET A 118 5.28 -1.62 -12.81
C MET A 118 5.72 -0.58 -13.84
N LEU A 119 6.12 0.62 -13.39
CA LEU A 119 6.64 1.66 -14.28
C LEU A 119 7.92 1.25 -15.02
N ARG A 120 8.69 0.32 -14.44
CA ARG A 120 9.89 -0.29 -15.07
C ARG A 120 9.57 -1.50 -15.96
N GLY A 121 8.30 -1.83 -16.15
CA GLY A 121 7.86 -2.90 -17.04
C GLY A 121 7.72 -4.26 -16.37
N VAL A 122 7.69 -4.35 -15.03
CA VAL A 122 7.25 -5.57 -14.36
C VAL A 122 5.75 -5.77 -14.63
N PRO A 123 5.32 -6.98 -15.03
CA PRO A 123 3.90 -7.27 -15.24
C PRO A 123 3.07 -6.97 -13.99
N PRO A 124 1.88 -6.37 -14.13
CA PRO A 124 1.06 -5.90 -13.00
C PRO A 124 0.71 -7.03 -12.04
N GLY A 125 0.43 -8.24 -12.55
CA GLY A 125 0.17 -9.41 -11.71
C GLY A 125 1.36 -9.76 -10.80
N ALA A 126 2.59 -9.69 -11.30
CA ALA A 126 3.80 -9.95 -10.52
C ALA A 126 4.05 -8.83 -9.50
N ALA A 127 3.88 -7.56 -9.89
CA ALA A 127 4.04 -6.44 -8.98
C ALA A 127 3.01 -6.46 -7.82
N ILE A 128 1.76 -6.81 -8.10
CA ILE A 128 0.71 -6.96 -7.09
C ILE A 128 1.00 -8.16 -6.18
N THR A 129 1.43 -9.30 -6.74
CA THR A 129 1.86 -10.43 -5.92
C THR A 129 3.02 -10.05 -4.99
N PHE A 130 4.02 -9.32 -5.49
CA PHE A 130 5.09 -8.79 -4.64
C PHE A 130 4.56 -7.87 -3.54
N MET A 131 3.67 -6.93 -3.88
CA MET A 131 3.08 -5.97 -2.95
C MET A 131 2.37 -6.65 -1.77
N LEU A 132 1.65 -7.74 -2.05
CA LEU A 132 0.90 -8.52 -1.07
C LEU A 132 1.77 -9.53 -0.31
N ALA A 133 2.73 -10.16 -0.99
CA ALA A 133 3.58 -11.17 -0.40
C ALA A 133 4.69 -10.58 0.48
N ALA A 134 5.24 -9.40 0.15
CA ALA A 134 6.35 -8.78 0.88
C ALA A 134 6.17 -8.71 2.41
N PRO A 135 5.04 -8.20 2.96
CA PRO A 135 4.85 -8.18 4.41
C PRO A 135 4.64 -9.58 5.02
N VAL A 136 4.13 -10.54 4.24
CA VAL A 136 3.87 -11.92 4.70
C VAL A 136 5.16 -12.70 4.87
N VAL A 137 6.07 -12.57 3.89
CA VAL A 137 7.34 -13.31 3.85
C VAL A 137 8.48 -12.55 4.54
N ASN A 138 8.16 -11.45 5.23
CA ASN A 138 9.14 -10.60 5.88
C ASN A 138 9.80 -11.33 7.07
N PRO A 139 11.14 -11.44 7.12
CA PRO A 139 11.85 -12.10 8.22
C PRO A 139 11.53 -11.55 9.61
N VAL A 140 11.31 -10.23 9.73
CA VAL A 140 10.94 -9.58 11.00
C VAL A 140 9.57 -10.06 11.47
N VAL A 141 8.63 -10.20 10.52
CA VAL A 141 7.27 -10.68 10.79
C VAL A 141 7.25 -12.17 11.11
N MET A 142 8.07 -12.97 10.42
CA MET A 142 8.27 -14.38 10.75
C MET A 142 8.88 -14.54 12.14
N ALA A 143 9.87 -13.72 12.50
CA ALA A 143 10.48 -13.72 13.82
C ALA A 143 9.48 -13.31 14.92
N SER A 144 8.64 -12.30 14.68
CA SER A 144 7.62 -11.89 15.67
C SER A 144 6.59 -12.99 15.90
N THR A 145 6.15 -13.69 14.85
CA THR A 145 5.27 -14.85 14.99
C THR A 145 5.97 -16.01 15.70
N PHE A 146 7.25 -16.25 15.42
CA PHE A 146 8.02 -17.27 16.12
C PHE A 146 8.10 -16.99 17.63
N VAL A 147 8.39 -15.74 18.01
CA VAL A 147 8.45 -15.33 19.42
C VAL A 147 7.08 -15.44 20.09
N ALA A 148 6.00 -15.01 19.42
CA ALA A 148 4.65 -15.03 19.98
C ALA A 148 4.12 -16.44 20.27
N TYR A 149 4.54 -17.44 19.49
CA TYR A 149 4.09 -18.84 19.65
C TYR A 149 5.13 -19.73 20.31
N ARG A 150 6.29 -19.17 20.70
CA ARG A 150 7.41 -19.92 21.27
C ARG A 150 6.95 -20.77 22.45
N GLY A 151 7.32 -22.05 22.44
CA GLY A 151 6.96 -23.02 23.48
C GLY A 151 5.69 -23.84 23.19
N ARG A 152 4.94 -23.53 22.13
CA ARG A 152 3.90 -24.43 21.61
C ARG A 152 4.48 -25.34 20.53
N GLY A 153 4.14 -26.64 20.56
CA GLY A 153 4.55 -27.61 19.53
C GLY A 153 4.12 -27.22 18.10
N SER A 154 3.17 -26.29 17.96
CA SER A 154 2.67 -25.74 16.70
C SER A 154 3.38 -24.46 16.21
N THR A 155 4.47 -24.02 16.84
CA THR A 155 5.18 -22.77 16.46
C THR A 155 5.58 -22.74 14.98
N LEU A 156 6.24 -23.81 14.50
CA LEU A 156 6.67 -23.94 13.11
C LEU A 156 5.48 -24.01 12.14
N LEU A 157 4.40 -24.67 12.55
CA LEU A 157 3.19 -24.79 11.74
C LEU A 157 2.46 -23.44 11.62
N MET A 158 2.47 -22.61 12.65
CA MET A 158 1.91 -21.25 12.60
C MET A 158 2.73 -20.32 11.71
N VAL A 159 4.06 -20.31 11.86
CA VAL A 159 4.94 -19.48 11.02
C VAL A 159 4.87 -19.94 9.56
N GLY A 160 5.02 -21.24 9.31
CA GLY A 160 4.92 -21.84 7.98
C GLY A 160 3.53 -21.64 7.36
N GLY A 161 2.47 -21.85 8.14
CA GLY A 161 1.08 -21.66 7.70
C GLY A 161 0.81 -20.22 7.28
N ARG A 162 1.27 -19.22 8.06
CA ARG A 162 1.15 -17.80 7.72
C ARG A 162 1.84 -17.48 6.38
N VAL A 163 3.08 -17.94 6.22
CA VAL A 163 3.86 -17.70 5.00
C VAL A 163 3.23 -18.37 3.79
N MET A 164 2.86 -19.65 3.90
CA MET A 164 2.31 -20.43 2.80
C MET A 164 0.90 -19.98 2.40
N LEU A 165 0.02 -19.74 3.38
CA LEU A 165 -1.33 -19.24 3.08
C LEU A 165 -1.29 -17.82 2.55
N GLY A 166 -0.52 -16.92 3.17
CA GLY A 166 -0.43 -15.54 2.69
C GLY A 166 0.23 -15.44 1.31
N ALA A 167 1.30 -16.21 1.05
CA ALA A 167 1.93 -16.24 -0.27
C ALA A 167 1.01 -16.87 -1.33
N SER A 168 0.28 -17.94 -1.00
CA SER A 168 -0.66 -18.56 -1.95
C SER A 168 -1.83 -17.63 -2.28
N ILE A 169 -2.37 -16.88 -1.30
CA ILE A 169 -3.39 -15.84 -1.54
C ILE A 169 -2.82 -14.71 -2.41
N ALA A 170 -1.60 -14.23 -2.12
CA ALA A 170 -0.95 -13.19 -2.92
C ALA A 170 -0.72 -13.63 -4.38
N MET A 171 -0.35 -14.89 -4.59
CA MET A 171 -0.22 -15.48 -5.93
C MET A 171 -1.58 -15.65 -6.60
N ALA A 172 -2.61 -16.12 -5.89
CA ALA A 172 -3.95 -16.24 -6.44
C ALA A 172 -4.50 -14.88 -6.88
N VAL A 173 -4.33 -13.84 -6.05
CA VAL A 173 -4.75 -12.47 -6.37
C VAL A 173 -4.00 -11.95 -7.59
N GLY A 174 -2.67 -12.06 -7.62
CA GLY A 174 -1.89 -11.61 -8.77
C GLY A 174 -2.14 -12.40 -10.05
N TRP A 175 -2.53 -13.68 -9.94
CA TRP A 175 -2.95 -14.49 -11.08
C TRP A 175 -4.29 -14.03 -11.64
N VAL A 176 -5.26 -13.76 -10.76
CA VAL A 176 -6.59 -13.26 -11.15
C VAL A 176 -6.49 -11.84 -11.73
N LEU A 177 -5.78 -10.93 -11.06
CA LEU A 177 -5.61 -9.56 -11.54
C LEU A 177 -4.71 -9.49 -12.77
N GLY A 178 -3.65 -10.30 -12.86
CA GLY A 178 -2.78 -10.38 -14.04
C GLY A 178 -3.49 -10.95 -15.29
N ARG A 179 -4.62 -11.64 -15.12
CA ARG A 179 -5.51 -12.05 -16.22
C ARG A 179 -6.52 -10.98 -16.61
N LYS A 180 -6.99 -10.18 -15.64
CA LYS A 180 -8.10 -9.22 -15.81
C LYS A 180 -7.65 -7.79 -16.10
N MET A 181 -6.43 -7.40 -15.75
CA MET A 181 -5.90 -6.06 -15.99
C MET A 181 -4.91 -6.09 -17.16
N PRO A 182 -5.32 -5.67 -18.37
CA PRO A 182 -4.38 -5.33 -19.43
C PRO A 182 -3.29 -4.40 -18.90
N GLU A 183 -2.03 -4.70 -19.22
CA GLU A 183 -0.88 -3.83 -18.87
C GLU A 183 -1.05 -2.40 -19.40
N GLU A 184 -1.83 -2.23 -20.47
CA GLU A 184 -2.22 -0.96 -21.08
C GLU A 184 -3.03 -0.08 -20.10
N LEU A 185 -4.03 -0.63 -19.38
CA LEU A 185 -4.95 0.15 -18.52
C LEU A 185 -4.27 0.78 -17.31
N LEU A 186 -3.11 0.26 -16.89
CA LEU A 186 -2.31 0.80 -15.78
C LEU A 186 -1.18 1.73 -16.28
N ARG A 187 -0.91 1.74 -17.59
CA ARG A 187 -0.01 2.70 -18.26
C ARG A 187 -0.75 3.92 -18.81
N GLU A 188 -2.04 3.79 -19.12
CA GLU A 188 -2.86 4.81 -19.80
C GLU A 188 -3.62 5.76 -18.86
N SER A 189 -3.55 5.59 -17.53
CA SER A 189 -3.97 6.63 -16.56
C SER A 189 -2.96 7.79 -16.55
N GLY A 190 -2.87 8.46 -17.71
CA GLY A 190 -2.12 9.66 -17.97
C GLY A 190 -2.75 10.84 -17.25
N GLU A 191 -2.29 11.07 -16.02
CA GLU A 191 -1.65 12.35 -15.78
C GLU A 191 -0.16 12.06 -15.59
N PRO A 192 0.73 12.74 -16.33
CA PRO A 192 2.14 12.72 -15.99
C PRO A 192 2.26 13.46 -14.66
N GLU A 193 2.10 12.76 -13.54
CA GLU A 193 2.67 13.23 -12.29
C GLU A 193 4.19 13.19 -12.50
N ARG A 194 4.70 14.35 -12.94
CA ARG A 194 6.06 14.62 -13.36
C ARG A 194 7.04 14.23 -12.25
N ALA A 195 7.44 12.97 -12.22
CA ALA A 195 8.83 12.65 -11.97
C ALA A 195 9.40 12.41 -13.36
N PRO A 196 10.15 13.36 -13.94
CA PRO A 196 10.88 13.07 -15.16
C PRO A 196 11.88 11.98 -14.79
N VAL A 197 11.65 10.75 -15.26
CA VAL A 197 12.72 9.76 -15.33
C VAL A 197 13.59 10.20 -16.52
N ASP A 198 14.27 11.34 -16.34
CA ASP A 198 15.17 11.93 -17.31
C ASP A 198 16.46 11.12 -17.26
N PHE A 199 16.58 10.18 -18.20
CA PHE A 199 17.80 9.43 -18.45
C PHE A 199 18.83 10.25 -19.26
N GLY A 200 18.67 11.57 -19.39
CA GLY A 200 19.48 12.39 -20.30
C GLY A 200 20.11 13.67 -19.72
N ARG A 201 19.84 14.05 -18.47
CA ARG A 201 20.45 15.26 -17.87
C ARG A 201 21.54 14.97 -16.83
N PRO A 202 22.64 15.74 -16.81
CA PRO A 202 23.73 15.59 -15.84
C PRO A 202 23.32 16.19 -14.49
N GLU A 203 22.30 15.63 -13.84
CA GLU A 203 21.98 15.97 -12.46
C GLU A 203 22.68 15.02 -11.49
N SER A 204 23.11 15.58 -10.35
CA SER A 204 23.80 14.83 -9.30
C SER A 204 22.95 13.63 -8.84
N ARG A 205 23.62 12.49 -8.60
CA ARG A 205 22.99 11.24 -8.16
C ARG A 205 22.10 11.42 -6.91
N TRP A 206 22.41 12.44 -6.11
CA TRP A 206 21.68 12.83 -4.91
C TRP A 206 20.38 13.59 -5.19
N GLY A 207 20.33 14.50 -6.17
CA GLY A 207 19.10 15.23 -6.52
C GLY A 207 17.96 14.31 -6.94
N ARG A 208 18.27 13.30 -7.76
CA ARG A 208 17.30 12.27 -8.17
C ARG A 208 16.80 11.41 -7.01
N PHE A 209 17.70 11.03 -6.10
CA PHE A 209 17.34 10.26 -4.92
C PHE A 209 16.36 11.04 -4.02
N PHE A 210 16.68 12.29 -3.68
CA PHE A 210 15.81 13.10 -2.83
C PHE A 210 14.47 13.43 -3.49
N GLY A 211 14.46 13.75 -4.79
CA GLY A 211 13.22 13.99 -5.53
C GLY A 211 12.28 12.76 -5.51
N HIS A 212 12.85 11.56 -5.67
CA HIS A 212 12.11 10.31 -5.58
C HIS A 212 11.57 10.03 -4.17
N VAL A 213 12.35 10.30 -3.13
CA VAL A 213 11.90 10.10 -1.74
C VAL A 213 10.76 11.05 -1.39
N VAL A 214 10.87 12.33 -1.74
CA VAL A 214 9.85 13.35 -1.45
C VAL A 214 8.54 13.07 -2.21
N GLY A 215 8.63 12.67 -3.47
CA GLY A 215 7.46 12.32 -4.28
C GLY A 215 6.67 11.14 -3.68
N ASP A 216 7.36 10.04 -3.37
CA ASP A 216 6.72 8.86 -2.76
C ASP A 216 6.15 9.18 -1.38
N PHE A 217 6.89 9.93 -0.56
CA PHE A 217 6.43 10.35 0.76
C PHE A 217 5.17 11.21 0.67
N THR A 218 5.14 12.19 -0.24
CA THR A 218 3.99 13.09 -0.40
C THR A 218 2.76 12.35 -0.89
N PHE A 219 2.94 11.40 -1.83
CA PHE A 219 1.86 10.54 -2.31
C PHE A 219 1.29 9.70 -1.15
N MET A 220 2.13 8.99 -0.41
CA MET A 220 1.72 8.15 0.72
C MET A 220 1.11 8.95 1.87
N ALA A 221 1.67 10.13 2.20
CA ALA A 221 1.18 10.97 3.29
C ALA A 221 -0.28 11.39 3.10
N LYS A 222 -0.71 11.69 1.86
CA LYS A 222 -2.11 12.03 1.56
C LYS A 222 -3.07 10.90 1.93
N TYR A 223 -2.74 9.66 1.55
CA TYR A 223 -3.56 8.49 1.89
C TYR A 223 -3.49 8.13 3.37
N LEU A 224 -2.32 8.28 3.99
CA LEU A 224 -2.14 8.08 5.42
C LEU A 224 -3.02 9.04 6.23
N ILE A 225 -3.02 10.33 5.90
CA ILE A 225 -3.85 11.34 6.58
C ILE A 225 -5.33 11.00 6.43
N ALA A 226 -5.77 10.66 5.22
CA ALA A 226 -7.16 10.27 4.99
C ALA A 226 -7.54 9.03 5.83
N GLY A 227 -6.71 7.99 5.86
CA GLY A 227 -6.92 6.80 6.68
C GLY A 227 -6.92 7.09 8.18
N ALA A 228 -6.01 7.93 8.66
CA ALA A 228 -5.93 8.34 10.07
C ALA A 228 -7.16 9.12 10.52
N VAL A 229 -7.71 10.01 9.67
CA VAL A 229 -8.96 10.72 9.95
C VAL A 229 -10.12 9.73 10.10
N VAL A 230 -10.27 8.81 9.14
CA VAL A 230 -11.32 7.78 9.16
C VAL A 230 -11.19 6.90 10.41
N ALA A 231 -9.97 6.40 10.69
CA ALA A 231 -9.70 5.56 11.84
C ALA A 231 -9.97 6.27 13.16
N ALA A 232 -9.56 7.53 13.30
CA ALA A 232 -9.81 8.32 14.51
C ALA A 232 -11.30 8.59 14.73
N VAL A 233 -12.06 8.88 13.67
CA VAL A 233 -13.53 9.01 13.75
C VAL A 233 -14.14 7.68 14.22
N VAL A 234 -13.79 6.58 13.56
CA VAL A 234 -14.31 5.25 13.94
C VAL A 234 -13.97 4.92 15.39
N GLN A 235 -12.72 5.05 15.82
CA GLN A 235 -12.31 4.72 17.20
C GLN A 235 -12.91 5.66 18.27
N THR A 236 -13.18 6.92 17.92
CA THR A 236 -13.84 7.85 18.84
C THR A 236 -15.32 7.47 19.04
N PHE A 237 -15.96 6.96 17.99
CA PHE A 237 -17.38 6.61 18.00
C PHE A 237 -17.69 5.12 18.23
N LEU A 238 -16.69 4.24 18.18
CA LEU A 238 -16.78 2.82 18.55
C LEU A 238 -16.21 2.66 19.97
N PRO A 239 -17.05 2.67 21.01
CA PRO A 239 -16.56 2.64 22.38
C PRO A 239 -15.94 1.26 22.67
N GLN A 240 -14.69 1.23 23.15
CA GLN A 240 -13.96 0.02 23.54
C GLN A 240 -14.74 -0.89 24.52
N ARG A 241 -15.72 -0.32 25.24
CA ARG A 241 -16.66 -1.02 26.14
C ARG A 241 -17.55 -2.07 25.46
N ILE A 242 -17.74 -2.03 24.13
CA ILE A 242 -18.53 -3.04 23.39
C ILE A 242 -17.65 -4.21 22.92
N VAL A 243 -16.33 -4.00 22.81
CA VAL A 243 -15.38 -4.99 22.27
C VAL A 243 -14.76 -5.87 23.37
N GLN A 244 -14.82 -5.43 24.63
CA GLN A 244 -14.29 -6.17 25.79
C GLN A 244 -15.38 -6.88 26.61
N GLY A 245 -16.62 -6.92 26.11
CA GLY A 245 -17.77 -7.60 26.75
C GLY A 245 -17.91 -9.04 26.31
#